data_AF-A0A3D2ARJ9-F1
#
_entry.id   AF-A0A3D2ARJ9-F1
#
_cell.length_a   1.000
_cell.length_b   1.000
_cell.length_c   1.000
_cell.angle_alpha   90.00
_cell.angle_beta   90.00
_cell.angle_gamma   90.00
#
_symmetry.space_group_name_H-M   'P 1'
#
loop_
_entity.id
_entity.type
_entity.pdbx_description
1 polymer ?
#
loop_
_entity_poly.entity_id
_entity_poly.type
_entity_poly.pdbx_seq_one_letter_code
_entity_poly.pdbx_strand_id
1 'polypeptide(L)'
;MPALWFVIVPLIIYIPMFLVELYIAFRRIGKPLDKGGEYLHATWEATHTFLILGLNYFMWLYSSAIVDVARLVFVPLILFGAVFIVRAILYMYLFYIKKSNKPNLIVDWSFALCHIILFVCISLVTLTTAQLLLVGSYEPNHILLPLLYPGLFLMVPLISVPLYFLYKTKK
;
A
#
# COMPACT_ATOMS: atom_id res chain seq x y z
N MET A 1 -20.35 -6.96 9.28
CA MET A 1 -20.27 -6.46 7.88
C MET A 1 -19.38 -5.24 7.67
N PRO A 2 -19.24 -4.28 8.60
CA PRO A 2 -18.37 -3.12 8.38
C PRO A 2 -16.88 -3.45 8.18
N ALA A 3 -16.38 -4.53 8.77
CA ALA A 3 -14.98 -4.98 8.61
C ALA A 3 -14.64 -5.21 7.14
N LEU A 4 -15.60 -5.76 6.39
CA LEU A 4 -15.48 -6.02 4.97
C LEU A 4 -15.22 -4.72 4.21
N TRP A 5 -16.05 -3.71 4.41
CA TRP A 5 -16.02 -2.47 3.62
C TRP A 5 -14.92 -1.50 4.02
N PHE A 6 -14.64 -1.38 5.31
CA PHE A 6 -13.73 -0.37 5.84
C PHE A 6 -12.30 -0.88 6.04
N VAL A 7 -12.08 -2.19 6.17
CA VAL A 7 -10.74 -2.73 6.43
C VAL A 7 -10.32 -3.68 5.30
N ILE A 8 -11.14 -4.69 5.01
CA ILE A 8 -10.75 -5.78 4.12
C ILE A 8 -10.73 -5.33 2.65
N VAL A 9 -11.77 -4.64 2.17
CA VAL A 9 -11.85 -4.18 0.78
C VAL A 9 -10.67 -3.25 0.42
N PRO A 10 -10.33 -2.21 1.21
CA PRO A 10 -9.14 -1.41 0.95
C PRO A 10 -7.84 -2.23 0.86
N LEU A 11 -7.65 -3.20 1.75
CA LEU A 11 -6.48 -4.06 1.74
C LEU A 11 -6.47 -5.03 0.53
N ILE A 12 -7.62 -5.56 0.12
CA ILE A 12 -7.74 -6.41 -1.06
C ILE A 12 -7.47 -5.60 -2.34
N ILE A 13 -7.97 -4.36 -2.43
CA ILE A 13 -7.72 -3.49 -3.59
C ILE A 13 -6.25 -3.04 -3.62
N TYR A 14 -5.62 -2.84 -2.45
CA TYR A 14 -4.20 -2.52 -2.35
C TYR A 14 -3.31 -3.58 -3.04
N ILE A 15 -3.59 -4.87 -2.85
CA ILE A 15 -2.77 -5.98 -3.36
C ILE A 15 -2.51 -5.91 -4.89
N PRO A 16 -3.53 -5.84 -5.78
CA PRO A 16 -3.30 -5.76 -7.22
C PRO A 16 -2.59 -4.47 -7.66
N MET A 17 -2.84 -3.33 -7.01
CA MET A 17 -2.09 -2.10 -7.31
C MET A 17 -0.63 -2.22 -6.90
N PHE A 18 -0.36 -2.87 -5.77
CA PHE A 18 1.01 -3.14 -5.33
C PHE A 18 1.73 -4.15 -6.23
N LEU A 19 1.00 -5.11 -6.82
CA LEU A 19 1.55 -6.01 -7.85
C LEU A 19 1.97 -5.26 -9.11
N VAL A 20 1.24 -4.20 -9.48
CA VAL A 20 1.65 -3.31 -10.57
C VAL A 20 2.95 -2.59 -10.22
N GLU A 21 3.09 -2.03 -9.01
CA GLU A 21 4.36 -1.45 -8.54
C GLU A 21 5.52 -2.45 -8.57
N LEU A 22 5.28 -3.66 -8.07
CA LEU A 22 6.23 -4.77 -8.10
C LEU A 22 6.67 -5.06 -9.54
N TYR A 23 5.73 -5.20 -10.47
CA TYR A 23 6.02 -5.43 -11.89
C TYR A 23 6.88 -4.30 -12.49
N ILE A 24 6.54 -3.02 -12.22
CA ILE A 24 7.33 -1.87 -12.70
C ILE A 24 8.75 -1.91 -12.13
N ALA A 25 8.89 -2.21 -10.83
CA ALA A 25 10.19 -2.28 -10.17
C ALA A 25 11.11 -3.32 -10.83
N PHE A 26 10.58 -4.51 -11.18
CA PHE A 26 11.30 -5.53 -11.94
C PHE A 26 11.60 -5.10 -13.38
N ARG A 27 10.61 -4.54 -14.08
CA ARG A 27 10.75 -4.09 -15.47
C ARG A 27 11.84 -3.02 -15.63
N ARG A 28 12.17 -2.28 -14.57
CA ARG A 28 13.18 -1.22 -14.55
C ARG A 28 14.63 -1.72 -14.47
N ILE A 29 14.87 -2.95 -13.99
CA ILE A 29 16.23 -3.45 -13.76
C ILE A 29 17.06 -3.34 -15.04
N GLY A 30 18.22 -2.66 -14.94
CA GLY A 30 19.16 -2.51 -16.05
C GLY A 30 18.74 -1.49 -17.11
N LYS A 31 17.66 -0.74 -16.90
CA LYS A 31 17.23 0.33 -17.83
C LYS A 31 17.74 1.70 -17.39
N PRO A 32 18.01 2.61 -18.35
CA PRO A 32 18.28 4.00 -18.03
C PRO A 32 17.06 4.65 -17.35
N LEU A 33 17.27 5.81 -16.71
CA LEU A 33 16.17 6.57 -16.11
C LEU A 33 15.12 6.88 -17.19
N ASP A 34 13.98 6.19 -17.13
CA ASP A 34 12.84 6.48 -17.98
C ASP A 34 12.09 7.68 -17.37
N LYS A 35 11.80 8.69 -18.19
CA LYS A 35 10.93 9.81 -17.83
C LYS A 35 9.49 9.34 -17.53
N GLY A 36 9.17 8.06 -17.75
CA GLY A 36 7.97 7.38 -17.26
C GLY A 36 7.80 7.28 -15.73
N GLY A 37 8.65 7.92 -14.93
CA GLY A 37 8.57 7.98 -13.46
C GLY A 37 7.21 8.41 -12.89
N GLU A 38 6.46 9.25 -13.59
CA GLU A 38 5.10 9.67 -13.20
C GLU A 38 4.12 8.51 -13.02
N TYR A 39 4.26 7.40 -13.77
CA TYR A 39 3.38 6.23 -13.59
C TYR A 39 3.61 5.54 -12.25
N LEU A 40 4.88 5.37 -11.87
CA LEU A 40 5.26 4.82 -10.57
C LEU A 40 4.83 5.75 -9.43
N HIS A 41 4.93 7.07 -9.63
CA HIS A 41 4.48 8.08 -8.66
C HIS A 41 2.98 7.95 -8.37
N ALA A 42 2.16 7.87 -9.44
CA ALA A 42 0.72 7.71 -9.32
C ALA A 42 0.29 6.42 -8.61
N THR A 43 0.91 5.29 -8.98
CA THR A 43 0.61 4.00 -8.33
C THR A 43 1.03 4.01 -6.86
N TRP A 44 2.18 4.62 -6.56
CA TRP A 44 2.70 4.77 -5.21
C TRP A 44 1.75 5.60 -4.34
N GLU A 45 1.27 6.76 -4.81
CA GLU A 45 0.32 7.59 -4.05
C GLU A 45 -1.00 6.85 -3.77
N ALA A 46 -1.50 6.09 -4.76
CA ALA A 46 -2.70 5.29 -4.60
C ALA A 46 -2.52 4.19 -3.54
N THR A 47 -1.46 3.38 -3.61
CA THR A 47 -1.22 2.31 -2.63
C THR A 47 -1.05 2.85 -1.21
N HIS A 48 -0.36 3.99 -1.03
CA HIS A 48 -0.24 4.62 0.29
C HIS A 48 -1.59 5.09 0.82
N THR A 49 -2.43 5.64 -0.04
CA THR A 49 -3.77 6.11 0.34
C THR A 49 -4.62 4.96 0.88
N PHE A 50 -4.70 3.84 0.14
CA PHE A 50 -5.46 2.67 0.60
C PHE A 50 -4.87 2.02 1.86
N LEU A 51 -3.55 2.02 1.99
CA LEU A 51 -2.87 1.49 3.18
C LEU A 51 -3.18 2.31 4.44
N ILE A 52 -3.00 3.63 4.37
CA ILE A 52 -3.29 4.55 5.48
C ILE A 52 -4.77 4.48 5.85
N LEU A 53 -5.64 4.41 4.85
CA LEU A 53 -7.06 4.28 5.07
C LEU A 53 -7.41 3.00 5.82
N GLY A 54 -7.00 1.84 5.29
CA GLY A 54 -7.30 0.55 5.89
C GLY A 54 -6.81 0.48 7.33
N LEU A 55 -5.62 1.04 7.59
CA LEU A 55 -5.06 1.15 8.94
C LEU A 55 -5.89 2.06 9.86
N ASN A 56 -6.24 3.28 9.42
CA ASN A 56 -7.01 4.22 10.24
C ASN A 56 -8.40 3.69 10.57
N TYR A 57 -9.09 3.12 9.57
CA TYR A 57 -10.39 2.51 9.78
C TYR A 57 -10.33 1.28 10.68
N PHE A 58 -9.28 0.46 10.56
CA PHE A 58 -9.03 -0.61 11.50
C PHE A 58 -8.84 -0.08 12.93
N MET A 59 -8.01 0.94 13.12
CA MET A 59 -7.75 1.53 14.44
C MET A 59 -9.00 2.15 15.08
N TRP A 60 -9.82 2.85 14.29
CA TRP A 60 -11.01 3.53 14.80
C TRP A 60 -12.18 2.58 15.05
N LEU A 61 -12.42 1.64 14.15
CA LEU A 61 -13.57 0.73 14.24
C LEU A 61 -13.27 -0.50 15.08
N TYR A 62 -12.05 -1.04 15.05
CA TYR A 62 -11.71 -2.32 15.69
C TYR A 62 -10.60 -2.16 16.72
N SER A 63 -10.67 -1.11 17.55
CA SER A 63 -9.65 -0.83 18.57
C SER A 63 -9.44 -1.99 19.55
N SER A 64 -10.50 -2.73 19.87
CA SER A 64 -10.46 -3.94 20.70
C SER A 64 -9.67 -5.10 20.06
N ALA A 65 -9.56 -5.15 18.73
CA ALA A 65 -8.82 -6.16 17.99
C ALA A 65 -7.34 -5.82 17.80
N ILE A 66 -6.91 -4.58 18.07
CA ILE A 66 -5.55 -4.11 17.78
C ILE A 66 -4.50 -4.99 18.45
N VAL A 67 -4.68 -5.31 19.74
CA VAL A 67 -3.68 -6.06 20.52
C VAL A 67 -3.51 -7.48 19.96
N ASP A 68 -4.61 -8.15 19.63
CA ASP A 68 -4.56 -9.52 19.15
C ASP A 68 -4.07 -9.62 17.70
N VAL A 69 -4.46 -8.68 16.84
CA VAL A 69 -3.86 -8.54 15.50
C VAL A 69 -2.36 -8.27 15.63
N ALA A 70 -1.95 -7.30 16.44
CA ALA A 70 -0.55 -6.93 16.61
C ALA A 70 0.30 -8.12 17.07
N ARG A 71 -0.19 -8.96 17.99
CA ARG A 71 0.52 -10.17 18.43
C ARG A 71 0.78 -11.15 17.28
N LEU A 72 -0.20 -11.34 16.38
CA LEU A 72 -0.09 -12.29 15.28
C LEU A 72 0.75 -11.78 14.11
N VAL A 73 0.75 -10.46 13.87
CA VAL A 73 1.42 -9.87 12.71
C VAL A 73 2.61 -8.98 13.08
N PHE A 74 3.09 -9.03 14.32
CA PHE A 74 4.19 -8.20 14.83
C PHE A 74 5.43 -8.22 13.93
N VAL A 75 5.93 -9.42 13.65
CA VAL A 75 7.15 -9.62 12.83
C VAL A 75 6.92 -9.12 11.39
N PRO A 76 5.85 -9.51 10.69
CA PRO A 76 5.51 -8.92 9.39
C PRO A 76 5.42 -7.39 9.40
N LEU A 77 4.83 -6.78 10.43
CA LEU A 77 4.67 -5.32 10.52
C LEU A 77 6.01 -4.59 10.74
N ILE A 78 6.86 -5.09 11.63
CA ILE A 78 8.19 -4.50 11.85
C ILE A 78 9.03 -4.62 10.58
N LEU A 79 9.03 -5.80 9.95
CA LEU A 79 9.78 -6.00 8.71
C LEU A 79 9.24 -5.11 7.59
N PHE A 80 7.92 -5.01 7.46
CA PHE A 80 7.27 -4.11 6.50
C PHE A 80 7.73 -2.67 6.71
N GLY A 81 7.68 -2.15 7.95
CA GLY A 81 8.11 -0.79 8.28
C GLY A 81 9.58 -0.53 7.93
N ALA A 82 10.48 -1.44 8.32
CA ALA A 82 11.91 -1.31 8.03
C ALA A 82 12.20 -1.29 6.52
N VAL A 83 11.62 -2.24 5.78
CA VAL A 83 11.81 -2.34 4.32
C VAL A 83 11.15 -1.17 3.59
N PHE A 84 10.04 -0.67 4.10
CA PHE A 84 9.35 0.48 3.53
C PHE A 84 10.22 1.75 3.60
N ILE A 85 10.93 1.97 4.71
CA ILE A 85 11.91 3.05 4.84
C ILE A 85 13.03 2.90 3.81
N VAL A 86 13.60 1.69 3.69
CA VAL A 86 14.64 1.40 2.70
C VAL A 86 14.13 1.69 1.28
N ARG A 87 12.91 1.24 0.94
CA ARG A 87 12.27 1.52 -0.34
C ARG A 87 12.16 3.02 -0.60
N ALA A 88 11.73 3.81 0.39
CA ALA A 88 11.59 5.26 0.25
C ALA A 88 12.95 5.94 -0.03
N ILE A 89 14.02 5.52 0.67
CA ILE A 89 15.38 6.03 0.42
C ILE A 89 15.85 5.68 -0.99
N LEU A 90 15.67 4.42 -1.42
CA LEU A 90 16.03 3.96 -2.76
C LEU A 90 15.25 4.71 -3.84
N TYR A 91 13.96 4.95 -3.61
CA TYR A 91 13.12 5.75 -4.49
C TYR A 91 13.65 7.19 -4.64
N MET A 92 13.93 7.87 -3.52
CA MET A 92 14.52 9.22 -3.54
C MET A 92 15.84 9.25 -4.30
N TYR A 93 16.70 8.25 -4.06
CA TYR A 93 17.97 8.14 -4.78
C TYR A 93 17.75 7.94 -6.28
N LEU A 94 16.89 7.01 -6.67
CA LEU A 94 16.69 6.60 -8.06
C LEU A 94 16.01 7.67 -8.92
N PHE A 95 15.08 8.44 -8.36
CA PHE A 95 14.25 9.37 -9.13
C PHE A 95 14.60 10.85 -8.94
N TYR A 96 15.27 11.21 -7.83
CA TYR A 96 15.55 12.62 -7.51
C TYR A 96 17.03 12.95 -7.38
N ILE A 97 17.87 12.02 -6.90
CA ILE A 97 19.30 12.29 -6.64
C ILE A 97 20.19 11.83 -7.81
N LYS A 98 19.90 10.66 -8.40
CA LYS A 98 20.73 10.07 -9.45
C LYS A 98 20.68 10.90 -10.73
N LYS A 99 21.79 11.56 -11.06
CA LYS A 99 21.96 12.36 -12.28
C LYS A 99 22.45 11.56 -13.50
N SER A 100 22.96 10.35 -13.30
CA SER A 100 23.52 9.52 -14.36
C SER A 100 22.44 8.72 -15.08
N ASN A 101 22.46 8.74 -16.41
CA ASN A 101 21.59 7.91 -17.25
C ASN A 101 22.00 6.42 -17.24
N LYS A 102 23.18 6.08 -16.71
CA LYS A 102 23.62 4.67 -16.64
C LYS A 102 22.82 3.91 -15.57
N PRO A 103 22.38 2.67 -15.84
CA PRO A 103 21.70 1.85 -14.84
C PRO A 103 22.60 1.57 -13.62
N ASN A 104 21.99 1.46 -12.43
CA ASN A 104 22.71 1.06 -11.22
C ASN A 104 22.08 -0.24 -10.72
N LEU A 105 22.61 -1.36 -11.20
CA LEU A 105 22.02 -2.69 -11.00
C LEU A 105 21.81 -3.03 -9.52
N ILE A 106 22.74 -2.64 -8.65
CA ILE A 106 22.65 -2.92 -7.21
C ILE A 106 21.44 -2.23 -6.60
N VAL A 107 21.23 -0.96 -6.95
CA VAL A 107 20.12 -0.17 -6.44
C VAL A 107 18.80 -0.62 -7.06
N ASP A 108 18.80 -0.95 -8.35
CA ASP A 108 17.61 -1.44 -9.06
C ASP A 108 17.13 -2.77 -8.47
N TRP A 109 18.04 -3.72 -8.20
CA TRP A 109 17.74 -4.99 -7.55
C TRP A 109 17.28 -4.81 -6.11
N SER A 110 17.97 -3.97 -5.32
CA SER A 110 17.55 -3.65 -3.95
C SER A 110 16.14 -3.08 -3.91
N PHE A 111 15.79 -2.21 -4.87
CA PHE A 111 14.46 -1.62 -4.97
C PHE A 111 13.39 -2.67 -5.31
N ALA A 112 13.67 -3.56 -6.27
CA ALA A 112 12.76 -4.65 -6.62
C ALA A 112 12.56 -5.65 -5.47
N LEU A 113 13.64 -6.01 -4.75
CA LEU A 113 13.58 -6.90 -3.59
C LEU A 113 12.74 -6.30 -2.45
N CYS A 114 12.85 -4.99 -2.21
CA CYS A 114 11.98 -4.32 -1.25
C CYS A 114 10.49 -4.53 -1.57
N HIS A 115 10.10 -4.46 -2.85
CA HIS A 115 8.71 -4.71 -3.25
C HIS A 115 8.28 -6.16 -2.97
N ILE A 116 9.15 -7.15 -3.21
CA ILE A 116 8.83 -8.55 -2.87
C ILE A 116 8.55 -8.70 -1.38
N ILE A 117 9.47 -8.20 -0.55
CA ILE A 117 9.34 -8.37 0.91
C ILE A 117 8.09 -7.65 1.42
N LEU A 118 7.85 -6.41 0.95
CA LEU A 118 6.65 -5.66 1.31
C LEU A 118 5.37 -6.38 0.87
N PHE A 119 5.34 -6.97 -0.34
CA PHE A 119 4.21 -7.73 -0.86
C PHE A 119 3.90 -8.96 0.02
N VAL A 120 4.92 -9.70 0.42
CA VAL A 120 4.75 -10.86 1.31
C VAL A 120 4.23 -10.41 2.68
N CYS A 121 4.87 -9.41 3.29
CA CYS A 121 4.48 -8.90 4.60
C CYS A 121 3.03 -8.39 4.61
N ILE A 122 2.64 -7.54 3.65
CA ILE A 122 1.28 -6.98 3.63
C ILE A 122 0.22 -8.02 3.30
N SER A 123 0.55 -9.03 2.48
CA SER A 123 -0.37 -10.15 2.22
C SER A 123 -0.61 -10.95 3.50
N LEU A 124 0.45 -11.27 4.25
CA LEU A 124 0.33 -11.96 5.54
C LEU A 124 -0.48 -11.14 6.56
N VAL A 125 -0.21 -9.84 6.66
CA VAL A 125 -0.97 -8.93 7.53
C VAL A 125 -2.44 -8.94 7.13
N THR A 126 -2.73 -8.73 5.84
CA THR A 126 -4.09 -8.65 5.32
C THR A 126 -4.88 -9.93 5.58
N LEU A 127 -4.30 -11.09 5.26
CA LEU A 127 -4.96 -12.38 5.44
C LEU A 127 -5.21 -12.69 6.93
N THR A 128 -4.22 -12.43 7.79
CA THR A 128 -4.32 -12.69 9.23
C THR A 128 -5.35 -11.75 9.89
N THR A 129 -5.30 -10.46 9.56
CA THR A 129 -6.29 -9.48 10.06
C THR A 129 -7.68 -9.81 9.54
N ALA A 130 -7.84 -10.16 8.27
CA ALA A 130 -9.13 -10.55 7.71
C ALA A 130 -9.69 -11.80 8.41
N GLN A 131 -8.87 -12.84 8.60
CA GLN A 131 -9.28 -14.05 9.32
C GLN A 131 -9.74 -13.72 10.74
N LEU A 132 -8.97 -12.92 11.48
CA LEU A 132 -9.29 -12.55 12.86
C LEU A 132 -10.55 -11.70 12.97
N LEU A 133 -10.77 -10.75 12.06
CA LEU A 133 -11.96 -9.90 12.06
C LEU A 133 -13.22 -10.59 11.55
N LEU A 134 -13.09 -11.58 10.66
CA LEU A 134 -14.24 -12.31 10.10
C LEU A 134 -14.67 -13.47 11.00
N VAL A 135 -13.74 -14.13 11.66
CA VAL A 135 -14.01 -15.29 12.52
C VAL A 135 -14.13 -14.89 14.00
N GLY A 136 -13.44 -13.83 14.41
CA GLY A 136 -13.51 -13.32 15.78
C GLY A 136 -14.79 -12.52 16.05
N SER A 137 -15.17 -12.47 17.33
CA SER A 137 -16.33 -11.72 17.83
C SER A 137 -15.97 -10.26 18.15
N TYR A 138 -15.40 -9.54 17.18
CA TYR A 138 -15.05 -8.13 17.33
C TYR A 138 -16.16 -7.24 16.79
N GLU A 139 -16.74 -6.42 17.66
CA GLU A 139 -17.74 -5.44 17.26
C GLU A 139 -17.08 -4.12 16.82
N PRO A 140 -17.55 -3.50 15.73
CA PRO A 140 -17.07 -2.21 15.31
C PRO A 140 -17.53 -1.10 16.27
N ASN A 141 -16.77 -0.01 16.33
CA ASN A 141 -17.20 1.20 17.01
C ASN A 141 -18.40 1.84 16.29
N HIS A 142 -19.61 1.59 16.80
CA HIS A 142 -20.86 2.09 16.23
C HIS A 142 -21.03 3.61 16.32
N ILE A 143 -20.32 4.29 17.22
CA ILE A 143 -20.39 5.76 17.34
C ILE A 143 -19.67 6.41 16.15
N LEU A 144 -18.53 5.85 15.75
CA LEU A 144 -17.73 6.39 14.64
C LEU A 144 -18.26 5.97 13.27
N LEU A 145 -18.94 4.82 13.18
CA LEU A 145 -19.41 4.25 11.93
C LEU A 145 -20.14 5.26 11.00
N PRO A 146 -21.13 6.05 11.46
CA PRO A 146 -21.85 7.00 10.60
C PRO A 146 -20.95 8.12 10.06
N LEU A 147 -19.92 8.51 10.82
CA LEU A 147 -18.98 9.56 10.44
C LEU A 147 -18.01 9.10 9.33
N LEU A 148 -17.76 7.79 9.22
CA LEU A 148 -16.81 7.24 8.25
C LEU A 148 -17.44 6.94 6.89
N TYR A 149 -18.76 6.71 6.82
CA TYR A 149 -19.45 6.43 5.54
C TYR A 149 -19.27 7.54 4.50
N PRO A 150 -19.43 8.84 4.81
CA PRO A 150 -19.15 9.90 3.84
C PRO A 150 -17.73 9.82 3.28
N GLY A 151 -16.75 9.55 4.14
CA GLY A 151 -15.35 9.35 3.72
C GLY A 151 -15.19 8.21 2.73
N LEU A 152 -15.86 7.07 2.96
CA LEU A 152 -15.85 5.92 2.06
C LEU A 152 -16.30 6.28 0.64
N PHE A 153 -17.39 7.04 0.51
CA PHE A 153 -17.92 7.45 -0.79
C PHE A 153 -17.08 8.55 -1.45
N LEU A 154 -16.56 9.50 -0.68
CA LEU A 154 -15.70 10.58 -1.19
C LEU A 154 -14.34 10.08 -1.67
N MET A 155 -13.85 8.97 -1.13
CA MET A 155 -12.58 8.40 -1.56
C MET A 155 -12.56 7.85 -2.97
N VAL A 156 -13.67 7.25 -3.42
CA VAL A 156 -13.74 6.69 -4.78
C VAL A 156 -13.36 7.76 -5.82
N PRO A 157 -14.00 8.94 -5.87
CA PRO A 157 -13.59 9.99 -6.79
C PRO A 157 -12.22 10.60 -6.46
N LEU A 158 -11.86 10.78 -5.18
CA LEU A 158 -10.55 11.33 -4.80
C LEU A 158 -9.38 10.48 -5.30
N ILE A 159 -9.56 9.17 -5.42
CA ILE A 159 -8.54 8.25 -5.92
C ILE A 159 -8.71 8.03 -7.43
N SER A 160 -9.94 7.80 -7.89
CA SER A 160 -10.19 7.43 -9.30
C SER A 160 -9.99 8.59 -10.26
N VAL A 161 -10.26 9.84 -9.86
CA VAL A 161 -10.14 11.01 -10.73
C VAL A 161 -8.68 11.32 -11.06
N PRO A 162 -7.75 11.45 -10.09
CA PRO A 162 -6.33 11.63 -10.41
C PRO A 162 -5.78 10.49 -11.26
N LEU A 163 -6.11 9.24 -10.92
CA LEU A 163 -5.71 8.07 -11.72
C LEU A 163 -6.26 8.14 -13.14
N TYR A 164 -7.54 8.49 -13.33
CA TYR A 164 -8.12 8.63 -14.66
C TYR A 164 -7.39 9.66 -15.51
N PHE A 165 -7.11 10.84 -14.96
CA PHE A 165 -6.36 11.88 -15.68
C PHE A 165 -4.95 11.42 -15.99
N LEU A 166 -4.22 10.88 -15.03
CA LEU A 166 -2.85 10.35 -15.22
C LEU A 166 -2.76 9.29 -16.34
N TYR A 167 -3.77 8.45 -16.51
CA TYR A 167 -3.76 7.40 -17.52
C TYR A 167 -4.34 7.84 -18.88
N LYS A 168 -5.28 8.79 -18.91
CA LYS A 168 -5.92 9.25 -20.15
C LYS A 168 -5.16 10.39 -20.83
N THR A 169 -4.50 11.27 -20.08
CA THR A 169 -3.75 12.40 -20.65
C THR A 169 -2.33 12.03 -21.09
N LYS A 170 -1.92 10.77 -20.92
CA LYS A 170 -0.64 10.22 -21.41
C LYS A 170 -0.75 9.58 -22.79
N LYS A 171 -1.35 10.30 -23.72
CA LYS A 171 -1.16 10.06 -25.16
C LYS A 171 -0.20 11.11 -25.71
#